data_AF-A0A836F405-F1
#
_entry.id   AF-A0A836F405-F1
#
_cell.length_a   1.000
_cell.length_b   1.000
_cell.length_c   1.000
_cell.angle_alpha   90.00
_cell.angle_beta   90.00
_cell.angle_gamma   90.00
#
_symmetry.space_group_name_H-M   'P 1'
#
loop_
_entity.id
_entity.type
_entity.pdbx_description
1 polymer ?
#
loop_
_entity_poly.entity_id
_entity_poly.type
_entity_poly.pdbx_seq_one_letter_code
_entity_poly.pdbx_strand_id
1 'polypeptide(L)'
;EYLGFILTLNSAVQGTALDAQCPQSPVINNIVHMLNRFDEWITEIPPTEQPQRFGNKSFRTWHERLQQNATEELKQVLPEDLYRAIPEIVQYLYESFGNPTRIDYGTGHEMAFLMFLCCMFKIGAFEENDKIAVVIKVFNRYLELVRRLQLTYRMEPAGSHGVWSLDDYQFVPFIWGSAQLIGHPRIEPRHFVDQGIVESYSKKYMFLGCIEFILKVKIGPFAEHSNQLWNVSAVSSWSKVNSGLIKMYQAEVLAKFPVIQHVFFGSLLPLTPMVPKCSKPTVTPNYKRTVNDNEPPPPAVPQ
;
A
#
# COMPACT_ATOMS: atom_id res chain seq x y z
N GLU A 1 -5.57 -2.81 -13.31
CA GLU A 1 -4.25 -2.14 -13.38
C GLU A 1 -3.60 -1.98 -12.01
N TYR A 2 -4.21 -1.26 -11.07
CA TYR A 2 -3.67 -1.02 -9.72
C TYR A 2 -3.16 -2.28 -8.99
N LEU A 3 -4.00 -3.32 -8.87
CA LEU A 3 -3.57 -4.58 -8.24
C LEU A 3 -2.39 -5.23 -8.99
N GLY A 4 -2.38 -5.16 -10.33
CA GLY A 4 -1.25 -5.66 -11.13
C GLY A 4 0.05 -4.92 -10.83
N PHE A 5 -0.02 -3.61 -10.60
CA PHE A 5 1.12 -2.80 -10.16
C PHE A 5 1.64 -3.27 -8.79
N ILE A 6 0.76 -3.45 -7.79
CA ILE A 6 1.15 -3.95 -6.46
C ILE A 6 1.83 -5.31 -6.55
N LEU A 7 1.27 -6.24 -7.34
CA LEU A 7 1.82 -7.58 -7.54
C LEU A 7 3.16 -7.55 -8.28
N THR A 8 3.31 -6.69 -9.28
CA THR A 8 4.56 -6.53 -10.04
C THR A 8 5.69 -6.06 -9.13
N LEU A 9 5.44 -5.04 -8.29
CA LEU A 9 6.43 -4.56 -7.32
C LEU A 9 6.70 -5.59 -6.21
N ASN A 10 5.68 -6.32 -5.76
CA ASN A 10 5.82 -7.41 -4.80
C ASN A 10 6.80 -8.49 -5.29
N SER A 11 6.68 -8.92 -6.55
CA SER A 11 7.62 -9.85 -7.16
C SER A 11 9.02 -9.27 -7.32
N ALA A 12 9.13 -7.98 -7.66
CA ALA A 12 10.42 -7.32 -7.86
C ALA A 12 11.29 -7.27 -6.59
N VAL A 13 10.68 -7.11 -5.41
CA VAL A 13 11.41 -7.01 -4.13
C VAL A 13 11.56 -8.32 -3.38
N GLN A 14 11.22 -9.45 -4.00
CA GLN A 14 11.36 -10.75 -3.36
C GLN A 14 12.82 -11.00 -2.96
N GLY A 15 13.06 -11.32 -1.68
CA GLY A 15 14.42 -11.57 -1.16
C GLY A 15 15.35 -10.35 -1.15
N THR A 16 14.82 -9.13 -1.34
CA THR A 16 15.64 -7.90 -1.46
C THR A 16 15.50 -7.03 -0.22
N ALA A 17 16.58 -6.81 0.53
CA ALA A 17 16.60 -5.94 1.70
C ALA A 17 16.54 -4.44 1.32
N LEU A 18 16.23 -3.57 2.29
CA LEU A 18 16.14 -2.12 2.10
C LEU A 18 17.48 -1.46 1.75
N ASP A 19 18.59 -2.04 2.21
CA ASP A 19 19.96 -1.57 1.96
C ASP A 19 20.58 -2.18 0.69
N ALA A 20 19.80 -2.93 -0.10
CA ALA A 20 20.27 -3.53 -1.34
C ALA A 20 20.62 -2.46 -2.39
N GLN A 21 21.72 -2.70 -3.11
CA GLN A 21 22.05 -1.91 -4.29
C GLN A 21 21.08 -2.24 -5.42
N CYS A 22 20.50 -1.20 -6.03
CA CYS A 22 19.58 -1.34 -7.15
C CYS A 22 19.77 -0.16 -8.13
N PRO A 23 19.50 -0.37 -9.43
CA PRO A 23 19.38 0.73 -10.39
C PRO A 23 18.36 1.75 -9.92
N GLN A 24 18.65 3.03 -10.14
CA GLN A 24 17.72 4.11 -9.87
C GLN A 24 17.90 5.22 -10.90
N SER A 25 16.80 5.66 -11.49
CA SER A 25 16.75 6.85 -12.34
C SER A 25 16.91 8.13 -11.51
N PRO A 26 17.23 9.28 -12.14
CA PRO A 26 17.21 10.57 -11.47
C PRO A 26 15.86 10.90 -10.83
N VAL A 27 14.75 10.46 -11.45
CA VAL A 27 13.38 10.67 -10.96
C VAL A 27 13.17 10.07 -9.57
N ILE A 28 13.77 8.89 -9.28
CA ILE A 28 13.73 8.28 -7.95
C ILE A 28 14.33 9.22 -6.89
N ASN A 29 15.52 9.75 -7.14
CA ASN A 29 16.18 10.66 -6.21
C ASN A 29 15.38 11.97 -6.07
N ASN A 30 14.85 12.50 -7.15
CA ASN A 30 14.04 13.73 -7.11
C ASN A 30 12.78 13.55 -6.26
N ILE A 31 12.10 12.40 -6.33
CA ILE A 31 10.95 12.12 -5.45
C ILE A 31 11.38 11.99 -4.00
N VAL A 32 12.49 11.32 -3.71
CA VAL A 32 13.03 11.25 -2.35
C VAL A 32 13.33 12.65 -1.82
N HIS A 33 13.90 13.54 -2.63
CA HIS A 33 14.11 14.95 -2.28
C HIS A 33 12.79 15.70 -2.05
N MET A 34 11.78 15.50 -2.89
CA MET A 34 10.44 16.06 -2.67
C MET A 34 9.84 15.59 -1.33
N LEU A 35 9.93 14.30 -1.02
CA LEU A 35 9.47 13.77 0.27
C LEU A 35 10.27 14.31 1.46
N ASN A 36 11.57 14.59 1.29
CA ASN A 36 12.37 15.28 2.30
C ASN A 36 11.89 16.71 2.54
N ARG A 37 11.54 17.45 1.49
CA ARG A 37 10.96 18.80 1.64
C ARG A 37 9.62 18.76 2.39
N PHE A 38 8.78 17.78 2.09
CA PHE A 38 7.52 17.58 2.82
C PHE A 38 7.74 17.26 4.31
N ASP A 39 8.80 16.52 4.61
CA ASP A 39 9.21 16.20 5.98
C ASP A 39 9.81 17.41 6.72
N GLU A 40 10.56 18.27 6.03
CA GLU A 40 11.08 19.53 6.58
C GLU A 40 9.93 20.46 7.01
N TRP A 41 8.83 20.51 6.25
CA TRP A 41 7.65 21.28 6.65
C TRP A 41 7.05 20.84 7.98
N ILE A 42 7.22 19.58 8.40
CA ILE A 42 6.78 19.12 9.73
C ILE A 42 7.59 19.81 10.83
N THR A 43 8.87 20.05 10.60
CA THR A 43 9.74 20.81 11.52
C THR A 43 9.31 22.28 11.57
N GLU A 44 8.99 22.86 10.41
CA GLU A 44 8.60 24.28 10.28
C GLU A 44 7.19 24.57 10.80
N ILE A 45 6.33 23.55 10.88
CA ILE A 45 4.94 23.65 11.32
C ILE A 45 4.78 22.79 12.58
N PRO A 46 5.32 23.23 13.74
CA PRO A 46 5.23 22.47 14.97
C PRO A 46 3.78 22.38 15.47
N PRO A 47 3.43 21.33 16.24
CA PRO A 47 2.10 21.20 16.84
C PRO A 47 1.78 22.37 17.76
N THR A 48 0.64 23.03 17.55
CA THR A 48 0.12 24.05 18.46
C THR A 48 -0.49 23.43 19.72
N GLU A 49 -0.40 24.13 20.85
CA GLU A 49 -1.19 23.77 22.03
C GLU A 49 -2.68 23.89 21.71
N GLN A 50 -3.45 22.85 22.04
CA GLN A 50 -4.89 22.83 21.82
C GLN A 50 -5.59 22.07 22.95
N PRO A 51 -6.81 22.48 23.34
CA PRO A 51 -7.59 21.77 24.35
C PRO A 51 -8.06 20.39 23.88
N GLN A 52 -8.14 20.18 22.57
CA GLN A 52 -8.63 18.94 21.96
C GLN A 52 -7.55 17.85 21.99
N ARG A 53 -7.92 16.67 22.52
CA ARG A 53 -7.00 15.53 22.69
C ARG A 53 -6.64 14.83 21.38
N PHE A 54 -7.54 14.84 20.41
CA PHE A 54 -7.41 14.15 19.12
C PHE A 54 -7.05 15.13 18.00
N GLY A 55 -6.19 14.72 17.06
CA GLY A 55 -5.84 15.46 15.84
C GLY A 55 -5.33 16.89 16.05
N ASN A 56 -4.03 17.12 15.89
CA ASN A 56 -3.47 18.47 15.98
C ASN A 56 -3.81 19.31 14.74
N LYS A 57 -4.45 20.48 14.94
CA LYS A 57 -4.90 21.35 13.84
C LYS A 57 -3.78 21.86 12.94
N SER A 58 -2.53 21.86 13.41
CA SER A 58 -1.36 22.25 12.61
C SER A 58 -1.17 21.37 11.37
N PHE A 59 -1.73 20.14 11.37
CA PHE A 59 -1.78 19.31 10.17
C PHE A 59 -2.51 19.98 9.01
N ARG A 60 -3.54 20.81 9.28
CA ARG A 60 -4.25 21.55 8.23
C ARG A 60 -3.34 22.54 7.53
N THR A 61 -2.48 23.22 8.29
CA THR A 61 -1.48 24.14 7.73
C THR A 61 -0.43 23.39 6.92
N TRP A 62 0.01 22.21 7.38
CA TRP A 62 0.91 21.36 6.60
C TRP A 62 0.26 20.89 5.29
N HIS A 63 -0.99 20.44 5.33
CA HIS A 63 -1.72 19.98 4.15
C HIS A 63 -2.05 21.12 3.17
N GLU A 64 -2.41 22.29 3.68
CA GLU A 64 -2.60 23.49 2.85
C GLU A 64 -1.30 23.87 2.12
N ARG A 65 -0.15 23.81 2.80
CA ARG A 65 1.15 24.03 2.16
C ARG A 65 1.44 22.98 1.08
N LEU A 66 1.11 21.71 1.33
CA LEU A 66 1.17 20.68 0.30
C LEU A 66 0.33 21.07 -0.93
N GLN A 67 -0.91 21.52 -0.74
CA GLN A 67 -1.80 21.94 -1.83
C GLN A 67 -1.26 23.14 -2.63
N GLN A 68 -0.58 24.08 -1.96
CA GLN A 68 0.00 25.25 -2.59
C GLN A 68 1.29 24.94 -3.39
N ASN A 69 2.07 23.94 -2.95
CA ASN A 69 3.42 23.71 -3.46
C ASN A 69 3.58 22.46 -4.33
N ALA A 70 2.76 21.41 -4.18
CA ALA A 70 3.02 20.10 -4.80
C ALA A 70 3.14 20.14 -6.33
N THR A 71 2.40 21.02 -7.02
CA THR A 71 2.50 21.17 -8.47
C THR A 71 3.90 21.62 -8.89
N GLU A 72 4.49 22.60 -8.19
CA GLU A 72 5.84 23.10 -8.49
C GLU A 72 6.92 22.11 -8.05
N GLU A 73 6.69 21.34 -6.99
CA GLU A 73 7.57 20.23 -6.60
C GLU A 73 7.57 19.13 -7.68
N LEU A 74 6.41 18.78 -8.24
CA LEU A 74 6.33 17.79 -9.32
C LEU A 74 7.03 18.24 -10.60
N LYS A 75 7.06 19.55 -10.90
CA LYS A 75 7.86 20.07 -12.01
C LYS A 75 9.37 19.91 -11.79
N GLN A 76 9.84 19.93 -10.54
CA GLN A 76 11.24 19.64 -10.23
C GLN A 76 11.55 18.14 -10.28
N VAL A 77 10.53 17.29 -10.14
CA VAL A 77 10.66 15.84 -10.25
C VAL A 77 10.69 15.36 -11.70
N LEU A 78 9.79 15.89 -12.52
CA LEU A 78 9.50 15.40 -13.86
C LEU A 78 10.23 16.21 -14.95
N PRO A 79 10.59 15.58 -16.08
CA PRO A 79 10.98 16.32 -17.27
C PRO A 79 9.79 17.09 -17.86
N GLU A 80 10.07 18.19 -18.58
CA GLU A 80 9.06 19.13 -19.07
C GLU A 80 8.02 18.51 -20.01
N ASP A 81 8.41 17.51 -20.80
CA ASP A 81 7.53 16.79 -21.72
C ASP A 81 6.42 15.99 -21.00
N LEU A 82 6.61 15.71 -19.70
CA LEU A 82 5.62 15.04 -18.85
C LEU A 82 4.74 15.99 -18.05
N TYR A 83 4.95 17.31 -18.11
CA TYR A 83 4.17 18.29 -17.33
C TYR A 83 2.67 18.23 -17.58
N ARG A 84 2.25 17.80 -18.78
CA ARG A 84 0.83 17.62 -19.12
C ARG A 84 0.09 16.65 -18.17
N ALA A 85 0.80 15.74 -17.51
CA ALA A 85 0.22 14.78 -16.58
C ALA A 85 0.06 15.33 -15.15
N ILE A 86 0.76 16.43 -14.80
CA ILE A 86 0.79 17.00 -13.44
C ILE A 86 -0.61 17.26 -12.88
N PRO A 87 -1.56 17.89 -13.61
CA PRO A 87 -2.88 18.19 -13.06
C PRO A 87 -3.65 16.97 -12.56
N GLU A 88 -3.43 15.80 -13.16
CA GLU A 88 -4.04 14.54 -12.72
C GLU A 88 -3.23 13.88 -11.60
N ILE A 89 -1.92 13.72 -11.76
CA ILE A 89 -1.12 12.95 -10.79
C ILE A 89 -1.02 13.64 -9.43
N VAL A 90 -1.08 14.98 -9.39
CA VAL A 90 -0.99 15.74 -8.16
C VAL A 90 -2.19 15.49 -7.24
N GLN A 91 -3.36 15.13 -7.79
CA GLN A 91 -4.55 14.81 -6.99
C GLN A 91 -4.32 13.58 -6.12
N TYR A 92 -3.68 12.54 -6.67
CA TYR A 92 -3.30 11.36 -5.87
C TYR A 92 -2.31 11.74 -4.76
N LEU A 93 -1.41 12.70 -5.02
CA LEU A 93 -0.44 13.17 -4.03
C LEU A 93 -1.11 13.96 -2.90
N TYR A 94 -2.11 14.81 -3.18
CA TYR A 94 -2.88 15.52 -2.15
C TYR A 94 -3.60 14.58 -1.19
N GLU A 95 -4.08 13.45 -1.70
CA GLU A 95 -4.81 12.44 -0.95
C GLU A 95 -3.89 11.43 -0.25
N SER A 96 -2.57 11.51 -0.46
CA SER A 96 -1.61 10.51 0.01
C SER A 96 -1.25 10.61 1.50
N PHE A 97 -1.58 11.71 2.18
CA PHE A 97 -1.01 12.03 3.49
C PHE A 97 -2.02 12.18 4.62
N GLY A 98 -3.30 11.91 4.35
CA GLY A 98 -4.39 12.00 5.33
C GLY A 98 -5.40 13.09 5.01
N ASN A 99 -6.49 13.16 5.79
CA ASN A 99 -7.56 14.12 5.58
C ASN A 99 -7.42 15.34 6.50
N PRO A 100 -7.35 16.58 5.99
CA PRO A 100 -7.12 17.77 6.83
C PRO A 100 -8.32 18.12 7.73
N THR A 101 -9.55 17.77 7.31
CA THR A 101 -10.75 18.05 8.11
C THR A 101 -10.81 17.13 9.33
N ARG A 102 -10.69 15.83 9.11
CA ARG A 102 -10.77 14.78 10.13
C ARG A 102 -9.46 14.58 10.90
N ILE A 103 -8.32 14.99 10.32
CA ILE A 103 -6.97 14.80 10.86
C ILE A 103 -6.72 13.30 11.10
N ASP A 104 -7.06 12.50 10.08
CA ASP A 104 -6.91 11.05 10.09
C ASP A 104 -6.08 10.57 8.90
N TYR A 105 -5.52 9.37 9.03
CA TYR A 105 -4.78 8.68 7.99
C TYR A 105 -5.14 7.19 8.01
N GLY A 106 -5.10 6.51 6.87
CA GLY A 106 -5.37 5.09 6.79
C GLY A 106 -5.04 4.52 5.41
N THR A 107 -5.46 3.28 5.17
CA THR A 107 -5.11 2.51 3.96
C THR A 107 -5.61 3.11 2.65
N GLY A 108 -6.65 3.96 2.69
CA GLY A 108 -7.09 4.73 1.52
C GLY A 108 -6.07 5.81 1.10
N HIS A 109 -5.41 6.44 2.07
CA HIS A 109 -4.35 7.43 1.80
C HIS A 109 -3.05 6.75 1.34
N GLU A 110 -2.71 5.61 1.94
CA GLU A 110 -1.64 4.72 1.43
C GLU A 110 -1.92 4.33 -0.03
N MET A 111 -3.17 3.94 -0.34
CA MET A 111 -3.59 3.60 -1.70
C MET A 111 -3.42 4.77 -2.67
N ALA A 112 -3.78 5.99 -2.26
CA ALA A 112 -3.59 7.18 -3.09
C ALA A 112 -2.10 7.40 -3.44
N PHE A 113 -1.18 7.19 -2.50
CA PHE A 113 0.25 7.28 -2.79
C PHE A 113 0.71 6.19 -3.76
N LEU A 114 0.21 4.98 -3.60
CA LEU A 114 0.49 3.87 -4.51
C LEU A 114 -0.10 4.11 -5.91
N MET A 115 -1.24 4.78 -6.01
CA MET A 115 -1.81 5.23 -7.29
C MET A 115 -0.95 6.32 -7.93
N PHE A 116 -0.43 7.27 -7.15
CA PHE A 116 0.58 8.23 -7.61
C PHE A 116 1.79 7.49 -8.21
N LEU A 117 2.38 6.54 -7.48
CA LEU A 117 3.52 5.75 -8.00
C LEU A 117 3.17 4.95 -9.25
N CYS A 118 1.98 4.35 -9.31
CA CYS A 118 1.48 3.65 -10.49
C CYS A 118 1.40 4.60 -11.70
N CYS A 119 0.85 5.81 -11.51
CA CYS A 119 0.77 6.83 -12.54
C CYS A 119 2.15 7.26 -13.05
N MET A 120 3.16 7.34 -12.19
CA MET A 120 4.54 7.64 -12.59
C MET A 120 5.12 6.60 -13.56
N PHE A 121 4.82 5.31 -13.39
CA PHE A 121 5.13 4.29 -14.41
C PHE A 121 4.31 4.48 -15.69
N LYS A 122 3.01 4.80 -15.57
CA LYS A 122 2.13 4.93 -16.73
C LYS A 122 2.50 6.09 -17.66
N ILE A 123 3.04 7.18 -17.10
CA ILE A 123 3.51 8.33 -17.89
C ILE A 123 4.96 8.16 -18.38
N GLY A 124 5.63 7.06 -18.02
CA GLY A 124 7.02 6.79 -18.40
C GLY A 124 8.06 7.56 -17.59
N ALA A 125 7.69 8.14 -16.45
CA ALA A 125 8.64 8.80 -15.55
C ALA A 125 9.48 7.78 -14.77
N PHE A 126 8.88 6.65 -14.41
CA PHE A 126 9.60 5.48 -13.91
C PHE A 126 9.79 4.44 -14.99
N GLU A 127 10.97 3.83 -15.00
CA GLU A 127 11.30 2.74 -15.90
C GLU A 127 11.20 1.38 -15.21
N GLU A 128 11.17 0.30 -15.98
CA GLU A 128 11.16 -1.08 -15.49
C GLU A 128 12.29 -1.37 -14.48
N ASN A 129 13.46 -0.75 -14.66
CA ASN A 129 14.61 -0.89 -13.76
C ASN A 129 14.42 -0.20 -12.41
N ASP A 130 13.47 0.73 -12.29
CA ASP A 130 13.19 1.47 -11.06
C ASP A 130 12.31 0.69 -10.07
N LYS A 131 11.69 -0.44 -10.47
CA LYS A 131 10.74 -1.20 -9.64
C LYS A 131 11.22 -1.45 -8.21
N ILE A 132 12.46 -1.90 -8.05
CA ILE A 132 13.05 -2.17 -6.74
C ILE A 132 13.23 -0.85 -5.97
N ALA A 133 13.79 0.18 -6.62
CA ALA A 133 14.05 1.48 -6.01
C ALA A 133 12.76 2.21 -5.58
N VAL A 134 11.67 2.08 -6.35
CA VAL A 134 10.35 2.62 -5.98
C VAL A 134 9.89 2.06 -4.64
N VAL A 135 10.10 0.76 -4.38
CA VAL A 135 9.70 0.16 -3.10
C VAL A 135 10.69 0.51 -1.99
N ILE A 136 11.98 0.19 -2.18
CA ILE A 136 12.95 0.25 -1.07
C ILE A 136 13.45 1.66 -0.76
N LYS A 137 13.31 2.61 -1.69
CA LYS A 137 13.70 4.02 -1.48
C LYS A 137 12.50 4.93 -1.37
N VAL A 138 11.67 5.02 -2.41
CA VAL A 138 10.56 5.98 -2.46
C VAL A 138 9.47 5.62 -1.44
N PHE A 139 8.95 4.39 -1.49
CA PHE A 139 7.88 3.97 -0.58
C PHE A 139 8.39 3.85 0.86
N ASN A 140 9.61 3.35 1.09
CA ASN A 140 10.20 3.36 2.42
C ASN A 140 10.30 4.79 2.99
N ARG A 141 10.77 5.76 2.20
CA ARG A 141 10.85 7.16 2.62
C ARG A 141 9.48 7.78 2.89
N TYR A 142 8.48 7.41 2.10
CA TYR A 142 7.08 7.80 2.33
C TYR A 142 6.58 7.27 3.68
N LEU A 143 6.85 6.01 4.03
CA LEU A 143 6.47 5.44 5.32
C LEU A 143 7.08 6.21 6.49
N GLU A 144 8.36 6.60 6.39
CA GLU A 144 9.03 7.43 7.40
C GLU A 144 8.33 8.79 7.57
N LEU A 145 7.97 9.44 6.46
CA LEU A 145 7.25 10.71 6.46
C LEU A 145 5.86 10.59 7.11
N VAL A 146 5.04 9.62 6.68
CA VAL A 146 3.68 9.47 7.23
C VAL A 146 3.69 9.04 8.70
N ARG A 147 4.66 8.22 9.13
CA ARG A 147 4.84 7.91 10.56
C ARG A 147 5.15 9.16 11.37
N ARG A 148 5.97 10.08 10.83
CA ARG A 148 6.25 11.35 11.49
C ARG A 148 5.01 12.23 11.54
N LEU A 149 4.23 12.33 10.47
CA LEU A 149 2.94 13.04 10.47
C LEU A 149 1.98 12.49 11.53
N GLN A 150 1.81 11.16 11.57
CA GLN A 150 0.96 10.46 12.52
C GLN A 150 1.34 10.79 13.97
N LEU A 151 2.63 10.73 14.30
CA LEU A 151 3.13 11.02 15.64
C LEU A 151 3.07 12.52 15.99
N THR A 152 3.58 13.39 15.11
CA THR A 152 3.69 14.83 15.36
C THR A 152 2.31 15.47 15.48
N TYR A 153 1.39 15.13 14.57
CA TYR A 153 0.05 15.70 14.56
C TYR A 153 -1.01 14.83 15.21
N ARG A 154 -0.64 13.71 15.85
CA ARG A 154 -1.56 12.82 16.56
C ARG A 154 -2.77 12.44 15.70
N MET A 155 -2.48 12.05 14.46
CA MET A 155 -3.51 11.71 13.49
C MET A 155 -4.29 10.48 13.95
N GLU A 156 -5.59 10.44 13.66
CA GLU A 156 -6.42 9.30 14.01
C GLU A 156 -6.36 8.19 12.93
N PRO A 157 -6.51 6.92 13.29
CA PRO A 157 -6.68 5.84 12.31
C PRO A 157 -7.99 5.97 11.52
N ALA A 158 -7.90 6.14 10.21
CA ALA A 158 -9.05 6.22 9.32
C ALA A 158 -9.54 4.82 8.94
N GLY A 159 -10.75 4.45 9.37
CA GLY A 159 -11.39 3.19 9.02
C GLY A 159 -10.79 1.94 9.70
N SER A 160 -9.90 2.12 10.68
CA SER A 160 -9.40 0.98 11.47
C SER A 160 -10.48 0.43 12.40
N HIS A 161 -10.57 -0.90 12.47
CA HIS A 161 -11.38 -1.64 13.44
C HIS A 161 -10.54 -2.09 14.65
N GLY A 162 -9.42 -1.42 14.94
CA GLY A 162 -8.53 -1.73 16.06
C GLY A 162 -7.95 -3.13 15.93
N VAL A 163 -8.22 -3.99 16.91
CA VAL A 163 -7.70 -5.38 16.99
C VAL A 163 -8.12 -6.28 15.81
N TRP A 164 -9.13 -5.87 15.04
CA TRP A 164 -9.60 -6.59 13.86
C TRP A 164 -8.91 -6.16 12.56
N SER A 165 -8.20 -5.04 12.56
CA SER A 165 -7.36 -4.60 11.45
C SER A 165 -6.01 -5.31 11.49
N LEU A 166 -5.34 -5.37 10.32
CA LEU A 166 -3.94 -5.80 10.27
C LEU A 166 -3.03 -4.82 11.01
N ASP A 167 -3.21 -3.53 10.74
CA ASP A 167 -2.52 -2.40 11.37
C ASP A 167 -3.48 -1.19 11.40
N ASP A 168 -3.17 -0.18 12.20
CA ASP A 168 -4.03 1.01 12.33
C ASP A 168 -3.98 1.89 11.07
N TYR A 169 -2.87 1.90 10.34
CA TYR A 169 -2.63 2.87 9.27
C TYR A 169 -2.28 2.24 7.92
N GLN A 170 -1.45 1.19 7.91
CA GLN A 170 -0.78 0.70 6.71
C GLN A 170 -1.21 -0.73 6.35
N PHE A 171 -1.04 -1.12 5.08
CA PHE A 171 -1.26 -2.50 4.66
C PHE A 171 -0.16 -2.99 3.71
N VAL A 172 0.11 -2.23 2.64
CA VAL A 172 1.06 -2.64 1.59
C VAL A 172 2.50 -2.87 2.07
N PRO A 173 3.07 -2.20 3.10
CA PRO A 173 4.41 -2.55 3.58
C PRO A 173 4.48 -3.95 4.20
N PHE A 174 3.36 -4.52 4.69
CA PHE A 174 3.33 -5.91 5.13
C PHE A 174 3.34 -6.87 3.94
N ILE A 175 2.70 -6.50 2.81
CA ILE A 175 2.77 -7.27 1.56
C ILE A 175 4.21 -7.25 1.04
N TRP A 176 4.74 -6.08 0.71
CA TRP A 176 6.09 -5.98 0.14
C TRP A 176 7.17 -6.42 1.11
N GLY A 177 7.05 -6.08 2.40
CA GLY A 177 7.99 -6.54 3.42
C GLY A 177 7.99 -8.05 3.64
N SER A 178 6.84 -8.71 3.52
CA SER A 178 6.82 -10.19 3.57
C SER A 178 7.45 -10.81 2.32
N ALA A 179 7.36 -10.16 1.16
CA ALA A 179 8.08 -10.60 -0.04
C ALA A 179 9.60 -10.48 0.12
N GLN A 180 10.11 -9.41 0.74
CA GLN A 180 11.55 -9.26 1.04
C GLN A 180 12.09 -10.43 1.89
N LEU A 181 11.24 -11.04 2.73
CA LEU A 181 11.60 -12.13 3.64
C LEU A 181 11.37 -13.54 3.05
N ILE A 182 10.83 -13.66 1.84
CA ILE A 182 10.69 -14.97 1.16
C ILE A 182 12.08 -15.56 0.89
N GLY A 183 12.29 -16.79 1.34
CA GLY A 183 13.58 -17.49 1.20
C GLY A 183 14.66 -17.04 2.19
N HIS A 184 14.32 -16.20 3.16
CA HIS A 184 15.27 -15.73 4.16
C HIS A 184 15.78 -16.90 5.03
N PRO A 185 17.10 -17.06 5.27
CA PRO A 185 17.68 -18.29 5.83
C PRO A 185 17.44 -18.49 7.33
N ARG A 186 17.04 -17.45 8.07
CA ARG A 186 16.93 -17.48 9.55
C ARG A 186 15.63 -16.88 10.11
N ILE A 187 15.23 -15.72 9.60
CA ILE A 187 13.98 -15.04 9.98
C ILE A 187 12.79 -15.77 9.34
N GLU A 188 11.86 -16.22 10.18
CA GLU A 188 10.61 -16.90 9.87
C GLU A 188 9.46 -16.02 10.39
N PRO A 189 8.20 -16.21 9.97
CA PRO A 189 7.08 -15.40 10.46
C PRO A 189 6.99 -15.33 11.99
N ARG A 190 7.21 -16.43 12.71
CA ARG A 190 7.19 -16.43 14.19
C ARG A 190 8.24 -15.51 14.84
N HIS A 191 9.26 -15.08 14.11
CA HIS A 191 10.33 -14.25 14.65
C HIS A 191 10.00 -12.75 14.67
N PHE A 192 8.99 -12.27 13.94
CA PHE A 192 8.72 -10.82 13.93
C PHE A 192 8.11 -10.32 15.25
N VAL A 193 7.64 -11.20 16.13
CA VAL A 193 7.16 -10.83 17.48
C VAL A 193 8.29 -10.80 18.52
N ASP A 194 9.50 -11.23 18.16
CA ASP A 194 10.70 -11.16 19.00
C ASP A 194 11.33 -9.76 18.88
N GLN A 195 11.37 -9.03 19.99
CA GLN A 195 11.89 -7.66 20.03
C GLN A 195 13.36 -7.58 19.61
N GLY A 196 14.20 -8.54 19.98
CA GLY A 196 15.62 -8.53 19.62
C GLY A 196 15.84 -8.72 18.11
N ILE A 197 14.99 -9.53 17.46
CA ILE A 197 14.97 -9.66 16.00
C ILE A 197 14.49 -8.37 15.35
N VAL A 198 13.41 -7.77 15.87
CA VAL A 198 12.88 -6.51 15.32
C VAL A 198 13.92 -5.41 15.40
N GLU A 199 14.53 -5.17 16.57
CA GLU A 199 15.56 -4.15 16.77
C GLU A 199 16.78 -4.35 15.86
N SER A 200 17.17 -5.60 15.61
CA SER A 200 18.35 -5.92 14.79
C SER A 200 18.10 -5.76 13.28
N TYR A 201 16.86 -5.90 12.83
CA TYR A 201 16.54 -6.06 11.40
C TYR A 201 15.47 -5.09 10.87
N SER A 202 14.87 -4.25 11.72
CA SER A 202 13.85 -3.25 11.34
C SER A 202 14.30 -2.32 10.21
N LYS A 203 15.57 -1.91 10.25
CA LYS A 203 16.20 -1.05 9.22
C LYS A 203 16.48 -1.77 7.89
N LYS A 204 16.43 -3.10 7.87
CA LYS A 204 16.72 -3.92 6.68
C LYS A 204 15.49 -4.46 5.99
N TYR A 205 14.39 -4.67 6.73
CA TYR A 205 13.17 -5.27 6.17
C TYR A 205 11.96 -4.44 6.56
N MET A 206 11.20 -4.00 5.55
CA MET A 206 10.04 -3.12 5.68
C MET A 206 8.98 -3.70 6.63
N PHE A 207 8.76 -5.02 6.60
CA PHE A 207 7.83 -5.69 7.51
C PHE A 207 8.23 -5.46 8.97
N LEU A 208 9.51 -5.67 9.29
CA LEU A 208 10.03 -5.51 10.64
C LEU A 208 10.08 -4.03 11.05
N GLY A 209 10.32 -3.11 10.12
CA GLY A 209 10.17 -1.67 10.35
C GLY A 209 8.74 -1.27 10.72
N CYS A 210 7.71 -1.92 10.17
CA CYS A 210 6.33 -1.73 10.62
C CYS A 210 6.11 -2.28 12.03
N ILE A 211 6.64 -3.46 12.34
CA ILE A 211 6.51 -4.03 13.69
C ILE A 211 7.21 -3.17 14.73
N GLU A 212 8.41 -2.66 14.43
CA GLU A 212 9.13 -1.71 15.30
C GLU A 212 8.27 -0.47 15.62
N PHE A 213 7.62 0.08 14.60
CA PHE A 213 6.71 1.22 14.80
C PHE A 213 5.52 0.86 15.71
N ILE A 214 4.89 -0.31 15.49
CA ILE A 214 3.78 -0.79 16.32
C ILE A 214 4.22 -0.94 17.79
N LEU A 215 5.35 -1.59 18.04
CA LEU A 215 5.89 -1.80 19.39
C LEU A 215 6.25 -0.49 20.10
N LYS A 216 6.58 0.56 19.34
CA LYS A 216 6.85 1.89 19.87
C LYS A 216 5.59 2.64 20.28
N VAL A 217 4.47 2.46 19.56
CA VAL A 217 3.26 3.28 19.75
C VAL A 217 2.16 2.58 20.54
N LYS A 218 2.15 1.24 20.58
CA LYS A 218 1.18 0.45 21.36
C LYS A 218 1.85 -0.12 22.60
N ILE A 219 1.15 -0.06 23.73
CA ILE A 219 1.62 -0.53 25.03
C ILE A 219 0.88 -1.82 25.37
N GLY A 220 1.60 -2.80 25.90
CA GLY A 220 1.05 -4.07 26.36
C GLY A 220 1.50 -5.26 25.50
N PRO A 221 0.96 -6.46 25.76
CA PRO A 221 1.29 -7.65 25.00
C PRO A 221 0.88 -7.53 23.52
N PHE A 222 1.76 -7.93 22.61
CA PHE A 222 1.52 -7.83 21.16
C PHE A 222 0.23 -8.51 20.71
N ALA A 223 -0.09 -9.66 21.31
CA ALA A 223 -1.31 -10.42 21.02
C ALA A 223 -2.60 -9.65 21.36
N GLU A 224 -2.55 -8.73 22.34
CA GLU A 224 -3.74 -7.98 22.78
C GLU A 224 -4.04 -6.80 21.85
N HIS A 225 -3.00 -6.07 21.41
CA HIS A 225 -3.18 -4.84 20.64
C HIS A 225 -3.02 -5.01 19.12
N SER A 226 -2.47 -6.14 18.68
CA SER A 226 -2.17 -6.48 17.27
C SER A 226 -2.49 -7.94 16.96
N ASN A 227 -3.67 -8.42 17.37
CA ASN A 227 -4.06 -9.83 17.30
C ASN A 227 -4.03 -10.43 15.87
N GLN A 228 -4.41 -9.68 14.83
CA GLN A 228 -4.30 -10.18 13.44
C GLN A 228 -2.85 -10.47 13.06
N LEU A 229 -1.92 -9.55 13.34
CA LEU A 229 -0.50 -9.78 13.13
C LEU A 229 0.02 -10.91 14.03
N TRP A 230 -0.45 -11.02 15.27
CA TRP A 230 -0.09 -12.14 16.13
C TRP A 230 -0.45 -13.49 15.49
N ASN A 231 -1.65 -13.61 14.92
CA ASN A 231 -2.06 -14.82 14.19
C ASN A 231 -1.22 -15.07 12.93
N VAL A 232 -0.81 -14.01 12.22
CA VAL A 232 0.09 -14.11 11.07
C VAL A 232 1.46 -14.69 11.47
N SER A 233 1.93 -14.45 12.70
CA SER A 233 3.21 -15.00 13.18
C SER A 233 3.21 -16.53 13.25
N ALA A 234 2.04 -17.17 13.38
CA ALA A 234 1.89 -18.63 13.41
C ALA A 234 1.91 -19.27 12.00
N VAL A 235 1.94 -18.47 10.92
CA VAL A 235 1.97 -19.00 9.56
C VAL A 235 3.34 -19.60 9.25
N SER A 236 3.34 -20.80 8.66
CA SER A 236 4.56 -21.61 8.43
C SER A 236 5.65 -21.01 7.53
N SER A 237 5.36 -20.01 6.69
CA SER A 237 6.38 -19.43 5.80
C SER A 237 5.99 -18.03 5.30
N TRP A 238 6.99 -17.22 4.97
CA TRP A 238 6.80 -15.89 4.38
C TRP A 238 6.06 -15.91 3.03
N SER A 239 6.24 -16.95 2.21
CA SER A 239 5.49 -17.10 0.96
C SER A 239 3.98 -17.26 1.20
N LYS A 240 3.58 -18.03 2.23
CA LYS A 240 2.19 -18.16 2.64
C LYS A 240 1.66 -16.87 3.29
N VAL A 241 2.47 -16.20 4.11
CA VAL A 241 2.12 -14.88 4.67
C VAL A 241 1.83 -13.89 3.55
N ASN A 242 2.75 -13.74 2.59
CA ASN A 242 2.62 -12.81 1.46
C ASN A 242 1.35 -13.09 0.64
N SER A 243 1.14 -14.35 0.26
CA SER A 243 -0.06 -14.76 -0.49
C SER A 243 -1.35 -14.52 0.30
N GLY A 244 -1.34 -14.75 1.61
CA GLY A 244 -2.47 -14.47 2.50
C GLY A 244 -2.77 -12.98 2.61
N LEU A 245 -1.74 -12.14 2.80
CA LEU A 245 -1.87 -10.69 2.87
C LEU A 245 -2.37 -10.09 1.56
N ILE A 246 -1.95 -10.60 0.41
CA ILE A 246 -2.50 -10.18 -0.90
C ILE A 246 -4.00 -10.44 -0.99
N LYS A 247 -4.46 -11.63 -0.58
CA LYS A 247 -5.89 -11.97 -0.56
C LYS A 247 -6.67 -11.10 0.43
N MET A 248 -6.10 -10.89 1.62
CA MET A 248 -6.69 -10.04 2.65
C MET A 248 -6.79 -8.59 2.15
N TYR A 249 -5.78 -8.06 1.46
CA TYR A 249 -5.82 -6.71 0.88
C TYR A 249 -6.94 -6.53 -0.14
N GLN A 250 -7.16 -7.53 -0.99
CA GLN A 250 -8.29 -7.51 -1.94
C GLN A 250 -9.64 -7.45 -1.21
N ALA A 251 -9.83 -8.26 -0.17
CA ALA A 251 -11.09 -8.34 0.55
C ALA A 251 -11.33 -7.17 1.51
N GLU A 252 -10.30 -6.74 2.24
CA GLU A 252 -10.39 -5.80 3.36
C GLU A 252 -10.01 -4.37 3.00
N VAL A 253 -9.44 -4.13 1.82
CA VAL A 253 -9.12 -2.77 1.34
C VAL A 253 -9.81 -2.51 0.01
N LEU A 254 -9.52 -3.30 -1.03
CA LEU A 254 -10.03 -3.03 -2.38
C LEU A 254 -11.54 -3.26 -2.54
N ALA A 255 -12.10 -4.23 -1.82
CA ALA A 255 -13.53 -4.56 -1.85
C ALA A 255 -14.34 -3.87 -0.74
N LYS A 256 -13.73 -2.99 0.08
CA LYS A 256 -14.44 -2.24 1.12
C LYS A 256 -14.88 -0.88 0.59
N PHE A 257 -16.20 -0.71 0.49
CA PHE A 257 -16.79 0.56 0.06
C PHE A 257 -16.28 1.78 0.86
N PRO A 258 -16.19 1.73 2.21
CA PRO A 258 -15.72 2.88 2.97
C PRO A 258 -14.30 3.36 2.63
N VAL A 259 -13.46 2.45 2.13
CA VAL A 259 -12.10 2.76 1.67
C VAL A 259 -12.13 3.26 0.23
N ILE A 260 -12.74 2.47 -0.67
CA ILE A 260 -12.66 2.73 -2.12
C ILE A 260 -13.49 3.95 -2.57
N GLN A 261 -14.48 4.40 -1.79
CA GLN A 261 -15.31 5.56 -2.12
C GLN A 261 -14.52 6.88 -2.23
N HIS A 262 -13.31 6.92 -1.67
CA HIS A 262 -12.43 8.09 -1.70
C HIS A 262 -11.40 8.04 -2.83
N VAL A 263 -11.44 7.01 -3.69
CA VAL A 263 -10.52 6.86 -4.80
C VAL A 263 -10.94 7.76 -5.96
N PHE A 264 -9.98 8.54 -6.46
CA PHE A 264 -10.14 9.35 -7.66
C PHE A 264 -9.84 8.52 -8.91
N PHE A 265 -10.61 8.77 -9.97
CA PHE A 265 -10.41 8.15 -11.28
C PHE A 265 -10.23 9.25 -12.33
N GLY A 266 -9.24 9.06 -13.21
CA GLY A 266 -8.87 10.03 -14.22
C GLY A 266 -8.56 9.35 -15.56
N SER A 267 -7.74 9.99 -16.39
CA SER A 267 -7.34 9.42 -17.68
C SER A 267 -6.29 8.31 -17.54
N LEU A 268 -5.42 8.38 -16.53
CA LEU A 268 -4.37 7.39 -16.26
C LEU A 268 -4.92 6.16 -15.56
N LEU A 269 -5.91 6.35 -14.67
CA LEU A 269 -6.60 5.28 -13.96
C LEU A 269 -8.12 5.42 -14.19
N PRO A 270 -8.62 4.99 -15.37
CA PRO A 270 -10.01 5.21 -15.73
C PRO A 270 -10.97 4.24 -15.02
N LEU A 271 -12.12 4.76 -14.60
CA LEU A 271 -13.25 3.94 -14.15
C LEU A 271 -14.05 3.42 -15.35
N THR A 272 -13.39 2.64 -16.20
CA THR A 272 -14.02 1.98 -17.33
C THR A 272 -13.85 0.46 -17.20
N PRO A 273 -14.82 -0.35 -17.65
CA PRO A 273 -14.67 -1.80 -17.66
C PRO A 273 -13.38 -2.19 -18.37
N MET A 274 -12.55 -3.00 -17.70
CA MET A 274 -11.31 -3.48 -18.29
C MET A 274 -11.65 -4.37 -19.48
N VAL A 275 -11.27 -3.93 -20.69
CA VAL A 275 -11.32 -4.76 -21.89
C VAL A 275 -10.13 -5.71 -21.85
N PRO A 276 -10.32 -7.04 -21.75
CA PRO A 276 -9.20 -7.99 -21.74
C PRO A 276 -8.43 -7.89 -23.06
N LYS A 277 -7.19 -7.39 -23.05
CA LYS A 277 -6.29 -7.43 -24.20
C LYS A 277 -5.52 -8.77 -24.17
N CYS A 278 -6.10 -9.79 -24.83
CA CYS A 278 -5.62 -11.19 -25.02
C CYS A 278 -5.55 -12.07 -23.74
N SER A 279 -5.89 -13.37 -23.76
CA SER A 279 -6.16 -14.33 -24.85
C SER A 279 -7.49 -15.07 -24.65
N LYS A 280 -8.15 -15.42 -25.76
CA LYS A 280 -9.33 -16.30 -25.79
C LYS A 280 -9.14 -17.51 -24.86
N PRO A 281 -10.14 -17.91 -24.05
CA PRO A 281 -10.43 -19.32 -23.92
C PRO A 281 -11.04 -19.75 -25.26
N THR A 282 -10.23 -20.32 -26.15
CA THR A 282 -10.81 -21.20 -27.16
C THR A 282 -11.30 -22.42 -26.38
N VAL A 283 -12.57 -22.76 -26.60
CA VAL A 283 -13.36 -23.78 -25.89
C VAL A 283 -14.10 -23.25 -24.65
N THR A 284 -15.25 -22.62 -24.91
CA THR A 284 -16.42 -22.87 -24.07
C THR A 284 -16.67 -24.39 -24.11
N PRO A 285 -16.72 -25.11 -22.96
CA PRO A 285 -17.22 -26.47 -22.98
C PRO A 285 -18.67 -26.38 -23.43
N ASN A 286 -18.95 -26.86 -24.63
CA ASN A 286 -20.29 -26.99 -25.13
C ASN A 286 -20.94 -28.13 -24.35
N TYR A 287 -21.51 -27.84 -23.18
CA TYR A 287 -22.42 -28.74 -22.50
C TYR A 287 -23.77 -28.76 -23.25
N LYS A 288 -23.72 -29.05 -24.56
CA LYS A 288 -24.84 -29.69 -25.22
C LYS A 288 -24.81 -31.13 -24.76
N ARG A 289 -25.66 -31.40 -23.78
CA ARG A 289 -26.19 -32.71 -23.40
C ARG A 289 -26.24 -33.61 -24.64
N THR A 290 -25.26 -34.48 -24.82
CA THR A 290 -25.45 -35.69 -25.63
C THR A 290 -26.42 -36.53 -24.83
N VAL A 291 -27.66 -36.56 -25.30
CA VAL A 291 -28.66 -37.53 -24.88
C VAL A 291 -28.02 -38.90 -25.11
N ASN A 292 -27.64 -39.58 -24.03
CA ASN A 292 -27.23 -40.97 -24.11
C ASN A 292 -28.51 -41.79 -24.30
N ASP A 293 -28.54 -42.57 -25.38
CA ASP A 293 -29.58 -43.53 -25.76
C ASP A 293 -29.65 -44.75 -24.81
N ASN A 294 -29.74 -44.53 -23.48
CA ASN A 294 -29.81 -45.59 -22.48
C ASN A 294 -30.74 -45.25 -21.29
N GLU A 295 -31.89 -44.62 -21.55
CA GLU A 295 -32.99 -44.62 -20.56
C GLU A 295 -33.97 -45.77 -20.87
N PRO A 296 -34.35 -46.60 -19.87
CA PRO A 296 -35.38 -47.62 -20.05
C PRO A 296 -36.74 -46.95 -20.28
N PRO A 297 -37.65 -47.59 -21.05
CA PRO A 297 -38.93 -46.99 -21.40
C PRO A 297 -39.79 -46.74 -20.15
N PRO A 298 -40.63 -45.69 -20.14
CA PRO A 298 -41.50 -45.39 -19.02
C PRO A 298 -42.57 -46.49 -18.83
N PRO A 299 -42.98 -46.76 -17.59
CA PRO A 299 -43.98 -47.79 -17.30
C PRO A 299 -45.34 -47.43 -17.91
N ALA A 300 -46.03 -48.45 -18.44
CA ALA A 300 -47.36 -48.31 -19.02
C ALA A 300 -48.37 -47.82 -17.97
N VAL A 301 -49.17 -46.82 -18.34
CA VAL A 301 -50.24 -46.29 -17.50
C VAL A 301 -51.41 -47.29 -17.49
N PRO A 302 -51.94 -47.69 -16.33
CA PRO A 302 -53.11 -48.56 -16.25
C PRO A 302 -54.37 -47.84 -16.72
N GLN A 303 -55.24 -48.57 -17.43
CA GLN A 303 -56.59 -48.14 -17.80
C GLN A 303 -57.49 -47.94 -16.57
#